data_AF-A0A415EWY9-F1
#
_entry.id   AF-A0A415EWY9-F1
#
_cell.length_a   1.000
_cell.length_b   1.000
_cell.length_c   1.000
_cell.angle_alpha   90.00
_cell.angle_beta   90.00
_cell.angle_gamma   90.00
#
_symmetry.space_group_name_H-M   'P 1'
#
loop_
_entity.id
_entity.type
_entity.pdbx_description
1 polymer ?
#
loop_
_entity_poly.entity_id
_entity_poly.type
_entity_poly.pdbx_seq_one_letter_code
_entity_poly.pdbx_strand_id
1 'polypeptide(L)'
;MFYGNETIVHILKDLFKLPYDKYYICDYNGDYNEWFYCWPKILTYQRQKEPFIHIDSDIFMWTPIPEALLKAPLVAQHKERDSNFYREVFNEIKKDNIQLPQYIMQHCIGDKYISSFNAGIIGGNDLLFLQRYINNIINFVSKNKGNLDKASRKFLYNVVFEQWLYYGMTTFEHKEVRTYYKKVITDFDMQDATVPTQTVSGTPLKYMHVMEYKDNIRCNRFIVYNMLNDFPKEYEQILTACAEIGIDCPILSSDLVSKKSLRLEKLKSLTNLTKLESEELNAYENFKGKLQK
;
A
#
# COMPACT_ATOMS: atom_id res chain seq x y z
N MET A 1 14.91 -2.23 1.30
CA MET A 1 14.98 -3.71 1.34
C MET A 1 13.64 -4.30 0.93
N PHE A 2 13.63 -5.36 0.15
CA PHE A 2 12.41 -6.08 -0.28
C PHE A 2 12.46 -7.54 0.21
N TYR A 3 11.35 -8.01 0.78
CA TYR A 3 11.17 -9.38 1.26
C TYR A 3 10.05 -10.04 0.46
N GLY A 4 10.31 -11.18 -0.18
CA GLY A 4 9.35 -11.84 -1.05
C GLY A 4 9.65 -13.33 -1.22
N ASN A 5 8.71 -14.08 -1.80
CA ASN A 5 9.00 -15.43 -2.25
C ASN A 5 9.92 -15.40 -3.49
N GLU A 6 10.39 -16.57 -3.91
CA GLU A 6 11.29 -16.70 -5.06
C GLU A 6 10.72 -16.07 -6.33
N THR A 7 9.44 -16.32 -6.62
CA THR A 7 8.76 -15.80 -7.81
C THR A 7 8.73 -14.28 -7.86
N ILE A 8 8.28 -13.62 -6.80
CA ILE A 8 8.17 -12.15 -6.82
C ILE A 8 9.55 -11.49 -6.77
N VAL A 9 10.53 -12.09 -6.07
CA VAL A 9 11.91 -11.60 -6.09
C VAL A 9 12.49 -11.70 -7.50
N HIS A 10 12.28 -12.81 -8.21
CA HIS A 10 12.72 -12.96 -9.59
C HIS A 10 12.11 -11.88 -10.50
N ILE A 11 10.79 -11.65 -10.40
CA ILE A 11 10.10 -10.61 -11.17
C ILE A 11 10.68 -9.23 -10.87
N LEU A 12 10.77 -8.83 -9.61
CA LEU A 12 11.18 -7.46 -9.27
C LEU A 12 12.69 -7.21 -9.46
N LYS A 13 13.53 -8.20 -9.16
CA LYS A 13 14.99 -8.08 -9.20
C LYS A 13 15.57 -8.36 -10.57
N ASP A 14 15.16 -9.46 -11.21
CA ASP A 14 15.85 -9.96 -12.40
C ASP A 14 15.19 -9.46 -13.68
N LEU A 15 13.84 -9.49 -13.72
CA LEU A 15 13.07 -9.00 -14.87
C LEU A 15 12.94 -7.47 -14.85
N PHE A 16 12.34 -6.93 -13.78
CA PHE A 16 12.06 -5.49 -13.67
C PHE A 16 13.25 -4.66 -13.16
N LYS A 17 14.27 -5.30 -12.57
CA LYS A 17 15.48 -4.68 -11.98
C LYS A 17 15.19 -3.42 -11.16
N LEU A 18 14.18 -3.51 -10.29
CA LEU A 18 13.80 -2.39 -9.43
C LEU A 18 14.94 -2.03 -8.45
N PRO A 19 15.07 -0.75 -8.07
CA PRO A 19 16.24 -0.26 -7.32
C PRO A 19 16.12 -0.47 -5.80
N TYR A 20 15.76 -1.68 -5.33
CA TYR A 20 15.84 -2.01 -3.90
C TYR A 20 17.30 -2.31 -3.50
N ASP A 21 17.75 -1.79 -2.35
CA ASP A 21 19.12 -2.02 -1.87
C ASP A 21 19.47 -3.51 -1.70
N LYS A 22 18.49 -4.30 -1.25
CA LYS A 22 18.62 -5.73 -0.99
C LYS A 22 17.30 -6.43 -1.24
N TYR A 23 17.39 -7.65 -1.75
CA TYR A 23 16.29 -8.59 -1.91
C TYR A 23 16.53 -9.80 -1.01
N TYR A 24 15.51 -10.20 -0.27
CA TYR A 24 15.53 -11.39 0.58
C TYR A 24 14.45 -12.36 0.11
N ILE A 25 14.88 -13.54 -0.34
CA ILE A 25 13.98 -14.65 -0.64
C ILE A 25 13.59 -15.29 0.68
N CYS A 26 12.29 -15.25 0.99
CA CYS A 26 11.72 -15.84 2.19
C CYS A 26 10.74 -16.93 1.80
N ASP A 27 10.86 -18.06 2.48
CA ASP A 27 9.84 -19.08 2.44
C ASP A 27 8.67 -18.65 3.36
N TYR A 28 7.52 -18.43 2.74
CA TYR A 28 6.25 -18.17 3.42
C TYR A 28 5.38 -19.43 3.44
N ASN A 29 5.96 -20.61 3.59
CA ASN A 29 5.19 -21.84 3.84
C ASN A 29 4.55 -21.83 5.24
N GLY A 30 3.36 -22.41 5.36
CA GLY A 30 2.65 -22.52 6.64
C GLY A 30 1.13 -22.57 6.50
N ASP A 31 0.48 -23.15 7.52
CA ASP A 31 -0.96 -23.48 7.56
C ASP A 31 -1.92 -22.32 7.28
N TYR A 32 -1.45 -21.08 7.37
CA TYR A 32 -2.30 -19.88 7.39
C TYR A 32 -2.15 -18.99 6.15
N ASN A 33 -1.19 -19.27 5.27
CA ASN A 33 -0.91 -18.40 4.11
C ASN A 33 -2.07 -18.31 3.12
N GLU A 34 -2.84 -19.39 3.00
CA GLU A 34 -4.03 -19.41 2.14
C GLU A 34 -5.20 -18.64 2.77
N TRP A 35 -5.17 -18.37 4.08
CA TRP A 35 -6.30 -17.76 4.80
C TRP A 35 -6.10 -16.27 5.03
N PHE A 36 -4.86 -15.85 5.26
CA PHE A 36 -4.55 -14.52 5.75
C PHE A 36 -3.48 -13.86 4.88
N TYR A 37 -3.89 -12.83 4.13
CA TYR A 37 -2.98 -12.02 3.32
C TYR A 37 -1.87 -11.37 4.16
N CYS A 38 -2.11 -11.15 5.45
CA CYS A 38 -1.13 -10.55 6.33
C CYS A 38 -0.09 -11.53 6.85
N TRP A 39 -0.31 -12.84 6.73
CA TRP A 39 0.57 -13.85 7.32
C TRP A 39 2.02 -13.76 6.81
N PRO A 40 2.28 -13.58 5.50
CA PRO A 40 3.64 -13.34 5.00
C PRO A 40 4.32 -12.11 5.62
N LYS A 41 3.56 -11.05 5.92
CA LYS A 41 4.09 -9.86 6.62
C LYS A 41 4.49 -10.21 8.05
N ILE A 42 3.64 -10.93 8.78
CA ILE A 42 3.95 -11.38 10.15
C ILE A 42 5.20 -12.25 10.19
N LEU A 43 5.32 -13.20 9.26
CA LEU A 43 6.52 -14.03 9.12
C LEU A 43 7.77 -13.19 8.76
N THR A 44 7.60 -12.12 7.99
CA THR A 44 8.70 -11.18 7.68
C THR A 44 9.12 -10.42 8.93
N TYR A 45 8.17 -9.91 9.71
CA TYR A 45 8.44 -9.18 10.95
C TYR A 45 9.17 -10.08 11.97
N GLN A 46 8.79 -11.36 12.06
CA GLN A 46 9.42 -12.33 12.95
C GLN A 46 10.92 -12.53 12.68
N ARG A 47 11.35 -12.30 11.43
CA ARG A 47 12.77 -12.43 11.02
C ARG A 47 13.61 -11.21 11.34
N GLN A 48 12.99 -10.07 11.66
CA GLN A 48 13.71 -8.83 11.90
C GLN A 48 14.47 -8.90 13.22
N LYS A 49 15.77 -8.59 13.17
CA LYS A 49 16.65 -8.51 14.35
C LYS A 49 17.03 -7.08 14.71
N GLU A 50 16.56 -6.11 13.93
CA GLU A 50 16.84 -4.68 14.07
C GLU A 50 15.52 -3.90 13.93
N PRO A 51 15.44 -2.66 14.45
CA PRO A 51 14.35 -1.74 14.17
C PRO A 51 13.95 -1.70 12.69
N PHE A 52 12.65 -1.67 12.42
CA PHE A 52 12.14 -1.65 11.06
C PHE A 52 10.86 -0.82 10.97
N ILE A 53 10.56 -0.33 9.76
CA ILE A 53 9.25 0.17 9.39
C ILE A 53 8.84 -0.59 8.14
N HIS A 54 7.74 -1.31 8.23
CA HIS A 54 7.07 -1.94 7.11
C HIS A 54 6.22 -0.91 6.36
N ILE A 55 6.14 -1.08 5.04
CA ILE A 55 5.31 -0.29 4.15
C ILE A 55 4.62 -1.27 3.19
N ASP A 56 3.30 -1.20 3.09
CA ASP A 56 2.53 -1.99 2.14
C ASP A 56 2.91 -1.68 0.69
N SER A 57 2.85 -2.71 -0.17
CA SER A 57 3.27 -2.62 -1.57
C SER A 57 2.37 -1.76 -2.45
N ASP A 58 1.22 -1.32 -1.93
CA ASP A 58 0.25 -0.46 -2.57
C ASP A 58 0.26 0.97 -1.98
N ILE A 59 1.38 1.34 -1.34
CA ILE A 59 1.69 2.69 -0.91
C ILE A 59 2.68 3.34 -1.87
N PHE A 60 2.36 4.58 -2.25
CA PHE A 60 3.19 5.44 -3.09
C PHE A 60 3.58 6.68 -2.28
N MET A 61 4.87 7.01 -2.27
CA MET A 61 5.42 8.16 -1.54
C MET A 61 6.30 8.99 -2.47
N TRP A 62 6.01 10.28 -2.58
CA TRP A 62 6.82 11.25 -3.34
C TRP A 62 7.71 12.12 -2.45
N THR A 63 7.56 11.95 -1.13
CA THR A 63 8.44 12.56 -0.14
C THR A 63 9.01 11.48 0.77
N PRO A 64 10.25 11.63 1.27
CA PRO A 64 10.83 10.70 2.23
C PRO A 64 9.94 10.52 3.47
N ILE A 65 10.03 9.35 4.11
CA ILE A 65 9.38 9.12 5.40
C ILE A 65 9.86 10.18 6.40
N PRO A 66 8.94 10.90 7.08
CA PRO A 66 9.33 11.92 8.04
C PRO A 66 10.25 11.38 9.13
N GLU A 67 11.30 12.13 9.47
CA GLU A 67 12.31 11.75 10.47
C GLU A 67 11.70 11.40 11.84
N ALA A 68 10.60 12.07 12.21
CA ALA A 68 9.87 11.79 13.44
C ALA A 68 9.30 10.35 13.49
N LEU A 69 8.94 9.75 12.36
CA LEU A 69 8.52 8.34 12.29
C LEU A 69 9.75 7.43 12.38
N LEU A 70 10.84 7.77 11.67
CA LEU A 70 12.07 6.98 11.68
C LEU A 70 12.68 6.84 13.09
N LYS A 71 12.50 7.87 13.94
CA LYS A 71 12.99 7.89 15.33
C LYS A 71 11.98 7.40 16.36
N ALA A 72 10.72 7.15 15.98
CA ALA A 72 9.68 6.81 16.94
C ALA A 72 9.86 5.40 17.50
N PRO A 73 9.51 5.16 18.79
CA PRO A 73 9.55 3.83 19.37
C PRO A 73 8.58 2.89 18.65
N LEU A 74 7.38 3.37 18.33
CA LEU A 74 6.36 2.63 17.60
C LEU A 74 5.71 3.54 16.56
N VAL A 75 5.37 2.95 15.42
CA VAL A 75 4.86 3.61 14.23
C VAL A 75 3.60 2.90 13.74
N ALA A 76 2.65 3.68 13.24
CA ALA A 76 1.52 3.21 12.45
C ALA A 76 1.22 4.20 11.30
N GLN A 77 0.44 3.80 10.29
CA GLN A 77 0.03 4.75 9.25
C GLN A 77 -0.87 5.82 9.84
N HIS A 78 -1.93 5.41 10.53
CA HIS A 78 -2.86 6.33 11.18
C HIS A 78 -3.69 5.62 12.23
N LYS A 79 -4.21 6.39 13.19
CA LYS A 79 -5.24 5.90 14.11
C LYS A 79 -6.57 5.93 13.38
N GLU A 80 -7.35 4.87 13.51
CA GLU A 80 -8.67 4.78 12.90
C GLU A 80 -9.68 4.21 13.88
N ARG A 81 -10.95 4.45 13.57
CA ARG A 81 -12.08 3.82 14.23
C ARG A 81 -13.17 3.54 13.21
N ASP A 82 -13.80 2.39 13.28
CA ASP A 82 -14.84 2.00 12.33
C ASP A 82 -16.04 1.39 13.05
N SER A 83 -17.23 1.72 12.55
CA SER A 83 -18.53 1.25 13.04
C SER A 83 -19.23 0.29 12.08
N ASN A 84 -18.65 0.03 10.92
CA ASN A 84 -19.22 -0.78 9.86
C ASN A 84 -18.45 -2.10 9.71
N PHE A 85 -17.42 -2.13 8.87
CA PHE A 85 -16.64 -3.34 8.57
C PHE A 85 -16.06 -3.99 9.84
N TYR A 86 -15.48 -3.24 10.76
CA TYR A 86 -14.97 -3.78 12.01
C TYR A 86 -16.07 -4.35 12.89
N ARG A 87 -17.27 -3.76 12.86
CA ARG A 87 -18.41 -4.32 13.57
C ARG A 87 -18.82 -5.66 12.96
N GLU A 88 -18.80 -5.78 11.64
CA GLU A 88 -19.01 -7.03 10.93
C GLU A 88 -17.96 -8.09 11.33
N VAL A 89 -16.66 -7.74 11.31
CA VAL A 89 -15.58 -8.63 11.76
C VAL A 89 -15.82 -9.09 13.20
N PHE A 90 -16.22 -8.19 14.09
CA PHE A 90 -16.50 -8.52 15.49
C PHE A 90 -17.70 -9.46 15.66
N ASN A 91 -18.74 -9.30 14.83
CA ASN A 91 -19.89 -10.20 14.84
C ASN A 91 -19.52 -11.60 14.35
N GLU A 92 -18.69 -11.72 13.31
CA GLU A 92 -18.17 -13.01 12.85
C GLU A 92 -17.27 -13.67 13.90
N ILE A 93 -16.42 -12.90 14.60
CA ILE A 93 -15.61 -13.40 15.72
C ILE A 93 -16.48 -14.04 16.81
N LYS A 94 -17.59 -13.38 17.19
CA LYS A 94 -18.53 -13.93 18.18
C LYS A 94 -19.19 -15.20 17.67
N LYS A 95 -19.67 -15.18 16.42
CA LYS A 95 -20.33 -16.32 15.78
C LYS A 95 -19.42 -17.56 15.71
N ASP A 96 -18.16 -17.35 15.36
CA ASP A 96 -17.18 -18.42 15.19
C ASP A 96 -16.46 -18.79 16.50
N ASN A 97 -16.87 -18.22 17.64
CA ASN A 97 -16.28 -18.44 18.96
C ASN A 97 -14.77 -18.19 19.01
N ILE A 98 -14.29 -17.17 18.30
CA ILE A 98 -12.89 -16.76 18.32
C ILE A 98 -12.60 -16.01 19.62
N GLN A 99 -11.62 -16.50 20.37
CA GLN A 99 -11.22 -15.94 21.65
C GLN A 99 -10.30 -14.73 21.47
N LEU A 100 -10.85 -13.54 21.70
CA LEU A 100 -10.08 -12.30 21.70
C LEU A 100 -9.31 -12.10 23.01
N PRO A 101 -8.07 -11.58 22.95
CA PRO A 101 -7.35 -11.15 24.13
C PRO A 101 -8.10 -10.04 24.88
N GLN A 102 -7.94 -10.02 26.20
CA GLN A 102 -8.62 -9.06 27.06
C GLN A 102 -8.32 -7.61 26.69
N TYR A 103 -7.09 -7.29 26.31
CA TYR A 103 -6.71 -5.92 25.91
C TYR A 103 -7.43 -5.45 24.64
N ILE A 104 -7.79 -6.34 23.70
CA ILE A 104 -8.66 -5.96 22.57
C ILE A 104 -10.04 -5.59 23.10
N MET A 105 -10.62 -6.47 23.94
CA MET A 105 -11.95 -6.26 24.49
C MET A 105 -12.05 -4.97 25.32
N GLN A 106 -10.98 -4.61 26.03
CA GLN A 106 -10.95 -3.43 26.90
C GLN A 106 -10.61 -2.13 26.16
N HIS A 107 -9.78 -2.16 25.13
CA HIS A 107 -9.22 -0.96 24.52
C HIS A 107 -9.65 -0.72 23.08
N CYS A 108 -9.91 -1.78 22.29
CA CYS A 108 -10.35 -1.65 20.90
C CYS A 108 -11.87 -1.48 20.80
N ILE A 109 -12.63 -2.34 21.51
CA ILE A 109 -14.07 -2.47 21.32
C ILE A 109 -14.83 -1.42 22.14
N GLY A 110 -15.36 -0.39 21.47
CA GLY A 110 -16.30 0.57 22.05
C GLY A 110 -17.75 0.28 21.67
N ASP A 111 -18.66 1.05 22.27
CA ASP A 111 -20.12 0.93 22.05
C ASP A 111 -20.47 1.09 20.57
N LYS A 112 -20.07 2.22 19.97
CA LYS A 112 -20.30 2.50 18.55
C LYS A 112 -19.16 1.99 17.66
N TYR A 113 -17.93 2.36 17.98
CA TYR A 113 -16.77 2.12 17.11
C TYR A 113 -15.81 1.08 17.68
N ILE A 114 -15.07 0.43 16.78
CA ILE A 114 -13.87 -0.34 17.12
C ILE A 114 -12.66 0.47 16.68
N SER A 115 -11.73 0.72 17.60
CA SER A 115 -10.52 1.50 17.35
C SER A 115 -9.33 0.61 17.01
N SER A 116 -8.52 1.05 16.05
CA SER A 116 -7.29 0.38 15.64
C SER A 116 -6.24 1.35 15.10
N PHE A 117 -5.14 0.79 14.59
CA PHE A 117 -4.17 1.47 13.77
C PHE A 117 -4.13 0.82 12.39
N ASN A 118 -4.21 1.63 11.34
CA ASN A 118 -3.99 1.13 9.99
C ASN A 118 -2.52 0.67 9.82
N ALA A 119 -2.34 -0.54 9.30
CA ALA A 119 -1.06 -1.22 9.22
C ALA A 119 -0.33 -1.05 7.88
N GLY A 120 -0.82 -0.19 6.99
CA GLY A 120 -0.10 0.12 5.74
C GLY A 120 1.32 0.63 5.99
N ILE A 121 1.53 1.34 7.09
CA ILE A 121 2.85 1.61 7.68
C ILE A 121 2.81 1.08 9.11
N ILE A 122 3.77 0.24 9.52
CA ILE A 122 3.84 -0.29 10.89
C ILE A 122 5.27 -0.64 11.28
N GLY A 123 5.66 -0.47 12.54
CA GLY A 123 7.00 -0.82 13.02
C GLY A 123 7.50 0.14 14.10
N GLY A 124 8.79 0.44 14.09
CA GLY A 124 9.44 1.39 15.00
C GLY A 124 10.75 0.87 15.59
N ASN A 125 11.24 1.59 16.60
CA ASN A 125 12.51 1.31 17.28
C ASN A 125 12.38 0.44 18.54
N ASP A 126 11.18 0.22 19.08
CA ASP A 126 10.94 -0.67 20.22
C ASP A 126 10.82 -2.13 19.73
N LEU A 127 11.96 -2.70 19.34
CA LEU A 127 12.05 -4.07 18.82
C LEU A 127 11.49 -5.11 19.79
N LEU A 128 11.67 -4.91 21.11
CA LEU A 128 11.15 -5.82 22.12
C LEU A 128 9.62 -5.83 22.14
N PHE A 129 8.97 -4.67 22.00
CA PHE A 129 7.53 -4.60 21.84
C PHE A 129 7.09 -5.31 20.55
N LEU A 130 7.73 -5.04 19.41
CA LEU A 130 7.37 -5.64 18.13
C LEU A 130 7.48 -7.17 18.17
N GLN A 131 8.51 -7.72 18.81
CA GLN A 131 8.66 -9.17 19.03
C GLN A 131 7.54 -9.74 19.91
N ARG A 132 7.16 -9.06 21.00
CA ARG A 132 6.00 -9.47 21.81
C ARG A 132 4.70 -9.41 21.02
N TYR A 133 4.52 -8.38 20.20
CA TYR A 133 3.36 -8.21 19.34
C TYR A 133 3.23 -9.38 18.35
N ILE A 134 4.30 -9.73 17.65
CA ILE A 134 4.33 -10.88 16.72
C ILE A 134 4.03 -12.19 17.45
N ASN A 135 4.63 -12.40 18.63
CA ASN A 135 4.36 -13.60 19.44
C ASN A 135 2.90 -13.66 19.91
N ASN A 136 2.26 -12.52 20.20
CA ASN A 136 0.84 -12.47 20.53
C ASN A 136 -0.03 -12.89 19.34
N ILE A 137 0.32 -12.51 18.11
CA ILE A 137 -0.38 -12.97 16.90
C ILE A 137 -0.26 -14.49 16.76
N ILE A 138 0.95 -15.03 16.86
CA ILE A 138 1.19 -16.47 16.72
C ILE A 138 0.39 -17.25 17.78
N ASN A 139 0.43 -16.80 19.03
CA ASN A 139 -0.35 -17.40 20.12
C ASN A 139 -1.86 -17.30 19.88
N PHE A 140 -2.34 -16.14 19.40
CA PHE A 140 -3.75 -15.94 19.07
C PHE A 140 -4.22 -16.93 18.02
N VAL A 141 -3.47 -17.07 16.91
CA VAL A 141 -3.83 -17.95 15.81
C VAL A 141 -3.76 -19.41 16.25
N SER A 142 -2.71 -19.80 16.98
CA SER A 142 -2.57 -21.16 17.51
C SER A 142 -3.71 -21.53 18.47
N LYS A 143 -4.10 -20.63 19.38
CA LYS A 143 -5.17 -20.87 20.35
C LYS A 143 -6.53 -21.03 19.67
N ASN A 144 -6.74 -20.31 18.57
CA ASN A 144 -8.01 -20.29 17.84
C ASN A 144 -8.05 -21.23 16.63
N LYS A 145 -6.99 -21.99 16.35
CA LYS A 145 -6.84 -22.80 15.12
C LYS A 145 -8.12 -23.61 14.80
N GLY A 146 -8.58 -24.45 15.72
CA GLY A 146 -9.76 -25.30 15.47
C GLY A 146 -11.06 -24.54 15.14
N ASN A 147 -11.21 -23.29 15.60
CA ASN A 147 -12.35 -22.44 15.24
C ASN A 147 -12.11 -21.69 13.92
N LEU A 148 -10.88 -21.20 13.70
CA LEU A 148 -10.46 -20.58 12.43
C LEU A 148 -10.58 -21.55 11.24
N ASP A 149 -10.29 -22.84 11.45
CA ASP A 149 -10.41 -23.88 10.43
C ASP A 149 -11.86 -23.99 9.93
N LYS A 150 -12.83 -23.85 10.84
CA LYS A 150 -14.27 -23.98 10.57
C LYS A 150 -14.93 -22.68 10.11
N ALA A 151 -14.33 -21.53 10.41
CA ALA A 151 -14.85 -20.20 10.08
C ALA A 151 -14.94 -20.01 8.56
N SER A 152 -16.14 -19.78 8.02
CA SER A 152 -16.31 -19.60 6.58
C SER A 152 -15.77 -18.27 6.07
N ARG A 153 -15.69 -17.26 6.94
CA ARG A 153 -15.22 -15.90 6.62
C ARG A 153 -13.91 -15.55 7.32
N LYS A 154 -13.06 -16.55 7.57
CA LYS A 154 -11.76 -16.38 8.26
C LYS A 154 -10.88 -15.28 7.67
N PHE A 155 -10.94 -15.04 6.35
CA PHE A 155 -10.20 -13.96 5.68
C PHE A 155 -10.51 -12.55 6.24
N LEU A 156 -11.62 -12.35 6.94
CA LEU A 156 -11.91 -11.08 7.60
C LEU A 156 -11.00 -10.79 8.79
N TYR A 157 -10.38 -11.81 9.38
CA TYR A 157 -9.64 -11.67 10.64
C TYR A 157 -8.23 -11.10 10.48
N ASN A 158 -7.78 -10.85 9.25
CA ASN A 158 -6.49 -10.18 8.99
C ASN A 158 -6.35 -8.87 9.78
N VAL A 159 -7.41 -8.06 9.85
CA VAL A 159 -7.38 -6.78 10.59
C VAL A 159 -7.28 -6.96 12.09
N VAL A 160 -7.70 -8.10 12.64
CA VAL A 160 -7.48 -8.41 14.05
C VAL A 160 -5.99 -8.55 14.32
N PHE A 161 -5.27 -9.21 13.40
CA PHE A 161 -3.86 -9.55 13.57
C PHE A 161 -2.96 -8.32 13.40
N GLU A 162 -3.14 -7.61 12.29
CA GLU A 162 -2.30 -6.47 11.94
C GLU A 162 -2.66 -5.21 12.72
N GLN A 163 -3.95 -5.00 13.04
CA GLN A 163 -4.44 -3.70 13.49
C GLN A 163 -4.94 -3.74 14.93
N TRP A 164 -5.86 -4.64 15.27
CA TRP A 164 -6.49 -4.62 16.60
C TRP A 164 -5.53 -5.11 17.69
N LEU A 165 -4.77 -6.18 17.44
CA LEU A 165 -3.75 -6.65 18.40
C LEU A 165 -2.71 -5.57 18.67
N TYR A 166 -2.23 -4.89 17.62
CA TYR A 166 -1.25 -3.82 17.77
C TYR A 166 -1.81 -2.63 18.58
N TYR A 167 -3.00 -2.15 18.23
CA TYR A 167 -3.67 -1.07 18.95
C TYR A 167 -3.98 -1.43 20.41
N GLY A 168 -4.51 -2.63 20.63
CA GLY A 168 -4.89 -3.10 21.96
C GLY A 168 -3.67 -3.24 22.87
N MET A 169 -2.59 -3.84 22.38
CA MET A 169 -1.34 -3.99 23.14
C MET A 169 -0.67 -2.65 23.44
N THR A 170 -0.58 -1.75 22.45
CA THR A 170 0.03 -0.43 22.66
C THR A 170 -0.75 0.40 23.67
N THR A 171 -2.09 0.34 23.62
CA THR A 171 -2.94 1.06 24.57
C THR A 171 -2.85 0.47 25.97
N PHE A 172 -2.87 -0.86 26.09
CA PHE A 172 -2.74 -1.58 27.36
C PHE A 172 -1.39 -1.33 28.05
N GLU A 173 -0.30 -1.30 27.28
CA GLU A 173 1.05 -1.03 27.78
C GLU A 173 1.40 0.48 27.85
N HIS A 174 0.43 1.36 27.59
CA HIS A 174 0.61 2.82 27.57
C HIS A 174 1.77 3.29 26.67
N LYS A 175 1.94 2.65 25.51
CA LYS A 175 2.98 2.98 24.54
C LYS A 175 2.53 4.12 23.61
N GLU A 176 3.41 5.10 23.39
CA GLU A 176 3.20 6.12 22.37
C GLU A 176 3.43 5.53 20.98
N VAL A 177 2.45 5.73 20.08
CA VAL A 177 2.56 5.36 18.66
C VAL A 177 2.55 6.62 17.83
N ARG A 178 3.60 6.84 17.05
CA ARG A 178 3.69 7.94 16.10
C ARG A 178 2.99 7.55 14.79
N THR A 179 2.09 8.39 14.31
CA THR A 179 1.36 8.13 13.07
C THR A 179 1.81 9.01 11.91
N TYR A 180 1.71 8.49 10.68
CA TYR A 180 1.93 9.26 9.46
C TYR A 180 0.82 10.31 9.27
N TYR A 181 -0.44 9.88 9.32
CA TYR A 181 -1.57 10.80 9.44
C TYR A 181 -1.89 11.09 10.89
N LYS A 182 -1.90 12.38 11.24
CA LYS A 182 -2.16 12.84 12.60
C LYS A 182 -3.64 12.78 13.00
N LYS A 183 -4.54 12.91 12.03
CA LYS A 183 -5.99 12.86 12.29
C LYS A 183 -6.44 11.41 12.49
N VAL A 184 -7.44 11.23 13.34
CA VAL A 184 -8.13 9.95 13.46
C VAL A 184 -9.07 9.79 12.27
N ILE A 185 -8.89 8.73 11.50
CA ILE A 185 -9.79 8.37 10.39
C ILE A 185 -11.01 7.65 10.97
N THR A 186 -12.21 7.96 10.48
CA THR A 186 -13.45 7.33 10.93
C THR A 186 -14.14 6.67 9.75
N ASP A 187 -14.54 5.40 9.91
CA ASP A 187 -15.25 4.62 8.90
C ASP A 187 -14.54 4.62 7.53
N PHE A 188 -13.20 4.49 7.56
CA PHE A 188 -12.29 4.51 6.40
C PHE A 188 -12.34 5.77 5.51
N ASP A 189 -12.98 6.85 5.97
CA ASP A 189 -13.08 8.09 5.22
C ASP A 189 -11.77 8.91 5.30
N MET A 190 -10.91 8.74 4.30
CA MET A 190 -9.66 9.49 4.15
C MET A 190 -9.80 10.71 3.23
N GLN A 191 -10.60 11.72 3.63
CA GLN A 191 -10.87 12.93 2.82
C GLN A 191 -9.62 13.61 2.25
N ASP A 192 -8.54 13.68 3.05
CA ASP A 192 -7.27 14.33 2.68
C ASP A 192 -6.32 13.42 1.85
N ALA A 193 -6.72 12.18 1.57
CA ALA A 193 -5.92 11.17 0.85
C ALA A 193 -6.77 10.28 -0.05
N THR A 194 -7.85 10.83 -0.61
CA THR A 194 -8.70 10.13 -1.57
C THR A 194 -7.94 9.84 -2.86
N VAL A 195 -8.33 8.76 -3.53
CA VAL A 195 -7.79 8.45 -4.86
C VAL A 195 -7.97 9.66 -5.77
N PRO A 196 -6.89 10.13 -6.44
CA PRO A 196 -6.97 11.26 -7.32
C PRO A 196 -8.08 11.09 -8.36
N THR A 197 -8.98 12.07 -8.42
CA THR A 197 -10.07 12.10 -9.41
C THR A 197 -9.56 12.44 -10.81
N GLN A 198 -8.35 12.97 -10.90
CA GLN A 198 -7.69 13.41 -12.13
C GLN A 198 -6.29 12.81 -12.25
N THR A 199 -5.85 12.55 -13.48
CA THR A 199 -4.49 12.03 -13.76
C THR A 199 -3.40 13.05 -13.45
N VAL A 200 -3.73 14.34 -13.49
CA VAL A 200 -2.84 15.44 -13.06
C VAL A 200 -3.55 16.14 -11.91
N SER A 201 -2.94 16.16 -10.74
CA SER A 201 -3.47 16.89 -9.59
C SER A 201 -3.00 18.34 -9.62
N GLY A 202 -3.88 19.28 -9.31
CA GLY A 202 -3.51 20.69 -9.11
C GLY A 202 -2.61 20.91 -7.88
N THR A 203 -2.56 19.94 -6.97
CA THR A 203 -1.68 19.92 -5.79
C THR A 203 -0.83 18.65 -5.81
N PRO A 204 0.50 18.73 -5.74
CA PRO A 204 1.35 17.54 -5.70
C PRO A 204 0.98 16.63 -4.53
N LEU A 205 0.68 15.36 -4.83
CA LEU A 205 0.45 14.34 -3.80
C LEU A 205 1.79 13.95 -3.18
N LYS A 206 1.85 13.90 -1.85
CA LYS A 206 3.06 13.47 -1.12
C LYS A 206 3.04 11.99 -0.79
N TYR A 207 1.84 11.44 -0.67
CA TYR A 207 1.59 10.07 -0.23
C TYR A 207 0.22 9.62 -0.74
N MET A 208 0.11 8.34 -1.09
CA MET A 208 -1.12 7.67 -1.44
C MET A 208 -1.08 6.22 -0.97
N HIS A 209 -2.15 5.74 -0.33
CA HIS A 209 -2.37 4.32 -0.05
C HIS A 209 -3.56 3.88 -0.89
N VAL A 210 -3.36 2.93 -1.81
CA VAL A 210 -4.40 2.53 -2.78
C VAL A 210 -5.53 1.71 -2.14
N MET A 211 -5.21 0.88 -1.16
CA MET A 211 -6.19 0.08 -0.39
C MET A 211 -7.17 -0.70 -1.29
N GLU A 212 -8.47 -0.37 -1.25
CA GLU A 212 -9.54 -1.01 -2.01
C GLU A 212 -9.63 -0.55 -3.48
N TYR A 213 -8.92 0.50 -3.88
CA TYR A 213 -9.05 1.11 -5.22
C TYR A 213 -8.12 0.52 -6.29
N LYS A 214 -7.64 -0.72 -6.10
CA LYS A 214 -6.66 -1.39 -6.99
C LYS A 214 -7.18 -1.64 -8.40
N ASP A 215 -8.49 -1.79 -8.53
CA ASP A 215 -9.22 -1.94 -9.79
C ASP A 215 -9.76 -0.61 -10.34
N ASN A 216 -9.57 0.50 -9.61
CA ASN A 216 -10.03 1.81 -10.05
C ASN A 216 -9.16 2.34 -11.20
N ILE A 217 -9.74 2.43 -12.40
CA ILE A 217 -9.03 2.89 -13.59
C ILE A 217 -8.41 4.29 -13.46
N ARG A 218 -9.00 5.19 -12.66
CA ARG A 218 -8.43 6.53 -12.44
C ARG A 218 -7.21 6.47 -11.54
N CYS A 219 -7.26 5.66 -10.47
CA CYS A 219 -6.11 5.38 -9.62
C CYS A 219 -4.95 4.79 -10.45
N ASN A 220 -5.25 3.75 -11.24
CA ASN A 220 -4.26 3.06 -12.05
C ASN A 220 -3.63 3.99 -13.09
N ARG A 221 -4.43 4.82 -13.78
CA ARG A 221 -3.92 5.82 -14.73
C ARG A 221 -3.05 6.86 -14.05
N PHE A 222 -3.40 7.29 -12.83
CA PHE A 222 -2.59 8.22 -12.07
C PHE A 222 -1.24 7.59 -11.71
N ILE A 223 -1.21 6.36 -11.18
CA ILE A 223 0.03 5.64 -10.83
C ILE A 223 0.91 5.48 -12.06
N VAL A 224 0.36 4.96 -13.16
CA VAL A 224 1.08 4.75 -14.43
C VAL A 224 1.65 6.06 -14.97
N TYR A 225 0.87 7.13 -14.94
CA TYR A 225 1.32 8.45 -15.38
C TYR A 225 2.49 8.96 -14.54
N ASN A 226 2.43 8.86 -13.21
CA ASN A 226 3.53 9.31 -12.36
C ASN A 226 4.76 8.42 -12.53
N MET A 227 4.59 7.10 -12.64
CA MET A 227 5.70 6.18 -12.89
C MET A 227 6.44 6.50 -14.19
N LEU A 228 5.70 6.78 -15.28
CA LEU A 228 6.30 7.17 -16.56
C LEU A 228 7.06 8.51 -16.46
N ASN A 229 6.55 9.48 -15.69
CA ASN A 229 7.19 10.80 -15.59
C ASN A 229 8.39 10.80 -14.63
N ASP A 230 8.26 10.15 -13.48
CA ASP A 230 9.28 10.16 -12.41
C ASP A 230 10.36 9.10 -12.64
N PHE A 231 9.99 7.95 -13.22
CA PHE A 231 10.84 6.77 -13.41
C PHE A 231 10.70 6.17 -14.83
N PRO A 232 10.96 6.96 -15.91
CA PRO A 232 10.70 6.53 -17.29
C PRO A 232 11.48 5.28 -17.71
N LYS A 233 12.69 5.09 -17.17
CA LYS A 233 13.54 3.94 -17.51
C LYS A 233 13.00 2.65 -16.92
N GLU A 234 12.65 2.68 -15.64
CA GLU A 234 12.05 1.56 -14.92
C GLU A 234 10.69 1.22 -15.53
N TYR A 235 9.90 2.23 -15.90
CA TYR A 235 8.64 2.05 -16.60
C TYR A 235 8.81 1.31 -17.95
N GLU A 236 9.71 1.78 -18.80
CA GLU A 236 10.00 1.14 -20.10
C GLU A 236 10.50 -0.29 -19.90
N GLN A 237 11.41 -0.50 -18.95
CA GLN A 237 11.95 -1.83 -18.66
C GLN A 237 10.88 -2.83 -18.25
N ILE A 238 9.94 -2.42 -17.37
CA ILE A 238 8.82 -3.29 -16.96
C ILE A 238 7.98 -3.69 -18.17
N LEU A 239 7.62 -2.72 -19.02
CA LEU A 239 6.83 -3.01 -20.21
C LEU A 239 7.58 -3.94 -21.17
N THR A 240 8.87 -3.73 -21.38
CA THR A 240 9.69 -4.61 -22.23
C THR A 240 9.72 -6.04 -21.69
N ALA A 241 9.99 -6.20 -20.38
CA ALA A 241 10.00 -7.52 -19.74
C ALA A 241 8.64 -8.23 -19.84
N CYS A 242 7.53 -7.49 -19.71
CA CYS A 242 6.19 -8.02 -19.91
C CYS A 242 5.93 -8.45 -21.37
N ALA A 243 6.33 -7.62 -22.34
CA ALA A 243 6.16 -7.91 -23.76
C ALA A 243 6.96 -9.15 -24.21
N GLU A 244 8.18 -9.33 -23.70
CA GLU A 244 9.04 -10.49 -23.99
C GLU A 244 8.42 -11.83 -23.57
N ILE A 245 7.56 -11.82 -22.55
CA ILE A 245 6.82 -13.02 -22.09
C ILE A 245 5.39 -13.09 -22.65
N GLY A 246 5.06 -12.25 -23.63
CA GLY A 246 3.78 -12.26 -24.34
C GLY A 246 2.63 -11.57 -23.62
N ILE A 247 2.89 -10.76 -22.59
CA ILE A 247 1.87 -9.89 -22.00
C ILE A 247 1.69 -8.69 -22.91
N ASP A 248 0.45 -8.49 -23.39
CA ASP A 248 0.13 -7.36 -24.25
C ASP A 248 0.40 -6.02 -23.53
N CYS A 249 1.25 -5.21 -24.16
CA CYS A 249 1.65 -3.90 -23.67
C CYS A 249 1.26 -2.86 -24.74
N PRO A 250 0.03 -2.30 -24.68
CA PRO A 250 -0.52 -1.42 -25.72
C PRO A 250 0.36 -0.20 -26.05
N ILE A 251 1.23 0.18 -25.12
CA ILE A 251 2.14 1.33 -25.21
C ILE A 251 3.40 0.99 -26.01
N LEU A 252 3.79 -0.29 -26.07
CA LEU A 252 4.89 -0.79 -26.91
C LEU A 252 4.41 -1.31 -28.27
N SER A 253 3.13 -1.72 -28.37
CA SER A 253 2.53 -2.22 -29.61
C SER A 253 2.14 -1.10 -30.57
N SER A 254 1.90 0.11 -30.07
CA SER A 254 2.00 1.30 -30.91
C SER A 254 3.47 1.64 -31.04
N ASP A 255 4.02 1.55 -32.26
CA ASP A 255 5.24 2.28 -32.63
C ASP A 255 5.28 3.58 -31.85
N LEU A 256 6.43 3.91 -31.24
CA LEU A 256 6.72 5.22 -30.66
C LEU A 256 6.10 6.32 -31.53
N VAL A 257 4.83 6.64 -31.27
CA VAL A 257 4.16 7.76 -31.89
C VAL A 257 4.95 8.88 -31.30
N SER A 258 5.72 9.49 -32.20
CA SER A 258 6.64 10.57 -31.96
C SER A 258 6.19 11.41 -30.78
N LYS A 259 7.13 11.94 -30.00
CA LYS A 259 6.94 12.98 -28.97
C LYS A 259 6.09 14.22 -29.36
N LYS A 260 5.30 14.20 -30.43
CA LYS A 260 4.06 14.96 -30.57
C LYS A 260 3.13 14.59 -29.43
N SER A 261 2.92 15.57 -28.57
CA SER A 261 2.07 15.45 -27.39
C SER A 261 0.70 14.89 -27.79
N LEU A 262 0.25 13.85 -27.08
CA LEU A 262 -1.13 13.34 -27.14
C LEU A 262 -2.17 14.49 -27.03
N ARG A 263 -1.74 15.61 -26.42
CA ARG A 263 -2.45 16.88 -26.29
C ARG A 263 -2.72 17.56 -27.64
N LEU A 264 -1.76 17.58 -28.57
CA LEU A 264 -1.91 18.21 -29.88
C LEU A 264 -2.91 17.44 -30.76
N GLU A 265 -2.84 16.11 -30.78
CA GLU A 265 -3.83 15.29 -31.51
C GLU A 265 -5.23 15.46 -30.93
N LYS A 266 -5.33 15.52 -29.60
CA LYS A 266 -6.60 15.77 -28.92
C LYS A 266 -7.16 17.17 -29.21
N LEU A 267 -6.31 18.20 -29.22
CA LEU A 267 -6.70 19.57 -29.62
C LEU A 267 -7.14 19.64 -31.08
N LYS A 268 -6.43 19.00 -32.01
CA LYS A 268 -6.84 18.91 -33.43
C LYS A 268 -8.19 18.22 -33.60
N SER A 269 -8.51 17.23 -32.76
CA SER A 269 -9.79 16.54 -32.81
C SER A 269 -10.96 17.34 -32.21
N LEU A 270 -10.67 18.26 -31.28
CA LEU A 270 -11.67 19.06 -30.55
C LEU A 270 -11.88 20.45 -31.13
N THR A 271 -10.84 20.99 -31.77
CA THR A 271 -10.83 22.30 -32.39
C THR A 271 -10.39 22.09 -33.83
N ASN A 272 -11.22 22.45 -34.81
CA ASN A 272 -10.90 22.36 -36.24
C ASN A 272 -9.81 23.37 -36.61
N LEU A 273 -8.63 23.23 -36.01
CA LEU A 273 -7.50 24.12 -36.20
C LEU A 273 -7.07 24.04 -37.65
N THR A 274 -6.85 25.21 -38.23
CA THR A 274 -6.25 25.32 -39.55
C THR A 274 -4.82 24.77 -39.53
N LYS A 275 -4.32 24.47 -40.72
CA LYS A 275 -2.95 23.96 -40.90
C LYS A 275 -1.91 24.92 -40.31
N LEU A 276 -2.14 26.23 -40.44
CA LEU A 276 -1.24 27.28 -39.95
C LEU A 276 -1.20 27.31 -38.41
N GLU A 277 -2.37 27.30 -37.76
CA GLU A 277 -2.47 27.29 -36.28
C GLU A 277 -1.85 26.01 -35.68
N SER A 278 -1.98 24.89 -36.39
CA SER A 278 -1.32 23.63 -36.01
C SER A 278 0.20 23.70 -36.11
N GLU A 279 0.75 24.45 -37.07
CA GLU A 279 2.19 24.63 -37.26
C GLU A 279 2.76 25.59 -36.19
N GLU A 280 2.06 26.68 -35.88
CA GLU A 280 2.43 27.62 -34.82
C GLU A 280 2.43 26.97 -33.43
N LEU A 281 1.40 26.18 -33.12
CA LEU A 281 1.30 25.47 -31.84
C LEU A 281 2.41 24.43 -31.69
N ASN A 282 2.76 23.72 -32.77
CA ASN A 282 3.92 22.82 -32.79
C ASN A 282 5.24 23.56 -32.54
N ALA A 283 5.42 24.74 -33.15
CA ALA A 283 6.62 25.55 -32.94
C ALA A 283 6.73 26.01 -31.48
N TYR A 284 5.61 26.43 -30.87
CA TYR A 284 5.55 26.84 -29.47
C TYR A 284 5.88 25.71 -28.48
N GLU A 285 5.31 24.52 -28.66
CA GLU A 285 5.61 23.36 -27.79
C GLU A 285 7.08 22.94 -27.88
N ASN A 286 7.67 22.96 -29.08
CA ASN A 286 9.09 22.67 -29.30
C ASN A 286 10.03 23.76 -28.74
N PHE A 287 9.60 25.02 -28.73
CA PHE A 287 10.36 26.13 -28.15
C PHE A 287 10.44 26.04 -26.62
N LYS A 288 9.34 25.66 -25.95
CA LYS A 288 9.33 25.42 -24.49
C LYS A 288 10.29 24.31 -24.05
N GLY A 289 10.43 23.24 -24.84
CA GLY A 289 11.38 22.16 -24.55
C GLY A 289 12.86 22.55 -24.63
N LYS A 290 13.20 23.68 -25.29
CA LYS A 290 14.57 24.21 -25.36
C LYS A 290 14.91 25.18 -24.23
N LEU A 291 13.92 25.81 -23.60
CA LEU A 291 14.11 26.73 -22.47
C LEU A 291 14.20 26.02 -21.10
N GLN A 292 13.94 24.71 -21.05
CA GLN A 292 14.02 23.88 -19.85
C GLN A 292 15.25 22.96 -19.81
N LYS A 293 16.30 23.28 -20.59
CA LYS A 293 17.63 22.64 -20.49
C LYS A 293 18.66 23.62 -19.93
#